data_AF-A0A8J3HN84-F1
#
_entry.id   AF-A0A8J3HN84-F1
#
_cell.length_a   1.000
_cell.length_b   1.000
_cell.length_c   1.000
_cell.angle_alpha   90.00
_cell.angle_beta   90.00
_cell.angle_gamma   90.00
#
_symmetry.space_group_name_H-M   'P 1'
#
loop_
_entity.id
_entity.type
_entity.pdbx_description
1 polymer ?
#
loop_
_entity_poly.entity_id
_entity_poly.type
_entity_poly.pdbx_seq_one_letter_code
_entity_poly.pdbx_strand_id
1 'polypeptide(L)'
;MRFFIQESRDPGLHDLTDGAFGMRATDDYVELEMRLDDSCLVMYAVPYGPRQVAFVANLDDEIDVLLDDVSGATEEQGRRLAAEYPTFARLLFNGEQDDLASGALLPMTDPDTREETVVVAVLLEGVDTGFPETWFDAAGMERLQLLTELTATLLDENHERTTITL
;
A
#
# COMPACT_ATOMS: atom_id res chain seq x y z
N MET A 1 -3.57 -8.17 12.91
CA MET A 1 -4.03 -9.13 11.88
C MET A 1 -2.92 -9.27 10.84
N ARG A 2 -2.73 -10.40 10.15
CA ARG A 2 -1.69 -10.54 9.12
C ARG A 2 -2.35 -10.66 7.75
N PHE A 3 -2.03 -9.73 6.87
CA PHE A 3 -2.41 -9.81 5.46
C PHE A 3 -1.50 -10.80 4.74
N PHE A 4 -2.05 -11.49 3.76
CA PHE A 4 -1.29 -12.31 2.83
C PHE A 4 -1.59 -11.76 1.45
N ILE A 5 -0.57 -11.16 0.85
CA ILE A 5 -0.59 -10.73 -0.54
C ILE A 5 0.42 -11.62 -1.22
N GLN A 6 -0.03 -12.33 -2.24
CA GLN A 6 0.87 -13.12 -3.07
C GLN A 6 1.69 -12.13 -3.88
N GLU A 7 3.02 -12.15 -3.71
CA GLU A 7 3.94 -11.44 -4.59
C GLU A 7 3.66 -11.90 -6.03
N SER A 8 3.12 -11.00 -6.85
CA SER A 8 2.94 -11.25 -8.27
C SER A 8 4.33 -11.41 -8.90
N ARG A 9 4.74 -12.67 -9.12
CA ARG A 9 5.82 -12.99 -10.06
C ARG A 9 5.46 -12.43 -11.44
N ASP A 10 6.31 -11.52 -11.90
CA ASP A 10 6.26 -10.75 -13.15
C ASP A 10 5.17 -9.66 -13.22
N PRO A 11 5.51 -8.36 -12.97
CA PRO A 11 4.70 -7.25 -13.45
C PRO A 11 4.51 -7.38 -14.98
N GLY A 12 3.27 -7.19 -15.46
CA GLY A 12 2.88 -7.39 -16.85
C GLY A 12 2.04 -8.63 -17.14
N LEU A 13 1.26 -9.14 -16.17
CA LEU A 13 0.27 -10.21 -16.41
C LEU A 13 -0.78 -9.80 -17.46
N HIS A 14 -0.98 -8.50 -17.64
CA HIS A 14 -1.84 -7.92 -18.66
C HIS A 14 -1.03 -7.08 -19.67
N ASP A 15 -1.36 -7.24 -20.96
CA ASP A 15 -0.86 -6.35 -22.03
C ASP A 15 -1.58 -5.00 -21.91
N LEU A 16 -1.15 -4.18 -20.95
CA LEU A 16 -1.76 -2.89 -20.60
C LEU A 16 -1.16 -1.78 -21.45
N THR A 17 -2.02 -1.01 -22.13
CA THR A 17 -1.65 0.31 -22.68
C THR A 17 -1.51 1.34 -21.56
N ASP A 18 -0.73 2.41 -21.75
CA ASP A 18 -0.57 3.47 -20.75
C ASP A 18 -1.92 3.98 -20.19
N GLY A 19 -2.03 4.01 -18.86
CA GLY A 19 -3.26 4.38 -18.15
C GLY A 19 -4.35 3.30 -18.09
N ALA A 20 -4.10 2.09 -18.60
CA ALA A 20 -5.03 0.96 -18.46
C ALA A 20 -4.88 0.25 -17.10
N PHE A 21 -6.01 -0.28 -16.62
CA PHE A 21 -6.11 -1.07 -15.40
C PHE A 21 -6.33 -2.54 -15.73
N GLY A 22 -5.50 -3.42 -15.18
CA GLY A 22 -5.72 -4.86 -15.14
C GLY A 22 -6.42 -5.25 -13.85
N MET A 23 -7.37 -6.19 -13.91
CA MET A 23 -8.03 -6.73 -12.71
C MET A 23 -8.11 -8.25 -12.81
N ARG A 24 -7.67 -8.93 -11.76
CA ARG A 24 -7.71 -10.38 -11.63
C ARG A 24 -8.31 -10.77 -10.28
N ALA A 25 -9.49 -11.38 -10.31
CA ALA A 25 -10.08 -11.96 -9.11
C ALA A 25 -9.45 -13.32 -8.81
N THR A 26 -9.13 -13.55 -7.54
CA THR A 26 -8.73 -14.86 -6.99
C THR A 26 -9.77 -15.34 -5.99
N ASP A 27 -9.56 -16.51 -5.38
CA ASP A 27 -10.45 -17.04 -4.35
C ASP A 27 -10.41 -16.21 -3.06
N ASP A 28 -9.30 -15.52 -2.78
CA ASP A 28 -9.04 -14.85 -1.50
C ASP A 28 -8.95 -13.32 -1.60
N TYR A 29 -8.67 -12.77 -2.79
CA TYR A 29 -8.47 -11.33 -3.01
C TYR A 29 -8.69 -10.93 -4.48
N VAL A 30 -8.77 -9.63 -4.75
CA VAL A 30 -8.71 -9.08 -6.11
C VAL A 30 -7.40 -8.34 -6.30
N GLU A 31 -6.67 -8.68 -7.36
CA GLU A 31 -5.46 -8.00 -7.79
C GLU A 31 -5.80 -6.91 -8.80
N LEU A 32 -5.16 -5.77 -8.65
CA LEU A 32 -5.31 -4.59 -9.48
C LEU A 32 -3.92 -4.18 -9.95
N GLU A 33 -3.71 -4.17 -11.25
CA GLU A 33 -2.46 -3.74 -11.85
C GLU A 33 -2.68 -2.41 -12.56
N MET A 34 -1.90 -1.39 -12.19
CA MET A 34 -1.91 -0.09 -12.85
C MET A 34 -0.54 0.14 -13.50
N ARG A 35 -0.54 0.35 -14.81
CA ARG A 35 0.68 0.71 -15.53
C ARG A 35 1.01 2.18 -15.27
N LEU A 36 2.22 2.42 -14.77
CA LEU A 36 2.88 3.71 -14.72
C LEU A 36 3.86 3.81 -15.91
N ASP A 37 4.41 4.99 -16.19
CA ASP A 37 5.23 5.24 -17.39
C ASP A 37 6.34 4.17 -17.56
N ASP A 38 7.17 4.00 -16.53
CA ASP A 38 8.31 3.06 -16.52
C ASP A 38 8.16 1.90 -15.51
N SER A 39 7.05 1.82 -14.79
CA SER A 39 6.81 0.83 -13.73
C SER A 39 5.36 0.35 -13.69
N CYS A 40 5.04 -0.58 -12.80
CA CYS A 40 3.66 -1.03 -12.56
C CYS A 40 3.41 -1.01 -11.05
N LEU A 41 2.30 -0.39 -10.64
CA LEU A 41 1.82 -0.46 -9.27
C LEU A 41 0.85 -1.63 -9.17
N VAL A 42 1.15 -2.58 -8.28
CA VAL A 42 0.24 -3.68 -7.96
C VAL A 42 -0.45 -3.40 -6.63
N MET A 43 -1.77 -3.34 -6.68
CA MET A 43 -2.65 -3.15 -5.54
C MET A 43 -3.54 -4.37 -5.35
N TYR A 44 -4.03 -4.56 -4.13
CA TYR A 44 -4.84 -5.70 -3.75
C TYR A 44 -6.06 -5.22 -2.99
N ALA A 45 -7.23 -5.75 -3.33
CA ALA A 45 -8.43 -5.63 -2.51
C ALA A 45 -8.63 -6.95 -1.77
N VAL A 46 -8.45 -6.92 -0.45
CA VAL A 46 -8.45 -8.09 0.42
C VAL A 46 -9.63 -8.01 1.39
N PRO A 47 -10.50 -9.03 1.48
CA PRO A 47 -11.49 -9.13 2.54
C PRO A 47 -10.83 -9.00 3.93
N TYR A 48 -11.20 -7.96 4.68
CA TYR A 48 -10.73 -7.71 6.05
C TYR A 48 -11.71 -8.24 7.11
N GLY A 49 -12.93 -8.57 6.68
CA GLY A 49 -13.99 -9.09 7.53
C GLY A 49 -15.23 -9.41 6.69
N PRO A 50 -16.37 -9.71 7.33
CA PRO A 50 -17.60 -10.00 6.59
C PRO A 50 -18.19 -8.77 5.88
N ARG A 51 -17.74 -7.56 6.27
CA ARG A 51 -18.28 -6.30 5.76
C ARG A 51 -17.23 -5.23 5.44
N GLN A 52 -15.99 -5.65 5.24
CA GLN A 52 -14.84 -4.75 5.14
C GLN A 52 -13.85 -5.30 4.10
N VAL A 53 -13.31 -4.40 3.29
CA VAL A 53 -12.29 -4.70 2.28
C VAL A 53 -11.13 -3.74 2.52
N ALA A 54 -9.93 -4.28 2.69
CA ALA A 54 -8.72 -3.48 2.72
C ALA A 54 -8.16 -3.40 1.30
N PHE A 55 -7.95 -2.17 0.82
CA PHE A 55 -7.12 -1.90 -0.34
C PHE A 55 -5.69 -1.75 0.12
N VAL A 56 -4.75 -2.44 -0.53
CA VAL A 56 -3.36 -2.53 -0.10
C VAL A 56 -2.43 -2.32 -1.29
N ALA A 57 -1.40 -1.50 -1.13
CA ALA A 57 -0.31 -1.34 -2.08
C ALA A 57 0.99 -1.86 -1.43
N ASN A 58 1.70 -2.73 -2.13
CA ASN A 58 3.05 -3.12 -1.74
C ASN A 58 4.04 -2.04 -2.23
N LEU A 59 5.05 -1.75 -1.41
CA LEU A 59 6.11 -0.75 -1.69
C LEU A 59 7.50 -1.40 -1.57
N ASP A 60 7.64 -2.59 -2.14
CA ASP A 60 8.75 -3.49 -1.89
C ASP A 60 10.11 -2.84 -2.18
N ASP A 61 11.08 -3.02 -1.27
CA ASP A 61 12.39 -2.34 -1.22
C ASP A 61 12.39 -0.80 -1.20
N GLU A 62 11.24 -0.14 -1.44
CA GLU A 62 11.16 1.31 -1.71
C GLU A 62 10.93 2.15 -0.46
N ILE A 63 10.64 1.55 0.70
CA ILE A 63 10.45 2.30 1.96
C ILE A 63 11.39 1.88 3.09
N ASP A 64 12.21 0.85 2.87
CA ASP A 64 13.12 0.30 3.88
C ASP A 64 14.09 1.35 4.43
N VAL A 65 14.54 2.27 3.58
CA VAL A 65 15.43 3.37 3.96
C VAL A 65 14.78 4.32 4.99
N LEU A 66 13.47 4.56 4.90
CA LEU A 66 12.73 5.38 5.88
C LEU A 66 12.46 4.60 7.17
N LEU A 67 12.20 3.29 7.06
CA LEU A 67 11.98 2.41 8.21
C LEU A 67 13.26 2.23 9.04
N ASP A 68 14.40 2.02 8.39
CA ASP A 68 15.72 1.93 9.02
C ASP A 68 16.03 3.19 9.83
N ASP A 69 15.74 4.35 9.25
CA ASP A 69 15.93 5.66 9.88
C ASP A 69 15.14 5.81 11.18
N VAL A 70 13.90 5.31 11.20
CA VAL A 70 13.05 5.36 12.40
C VAL A 70 13.48 4.34 13.45
N SER A 71 13.89 3.14 13.03
CA SER A 71 14.21 2.02 13.94
C SER A 71 15.32 2.36 14.96
N GLY A 72 16.17 3.33 14.63
CA GLY A 72 17.23 3.85 15.50
C GLY A 72 17.09 5.33 15.90
N ALA A 73 15.97 6.00 15.57
CA ALA A 73 15.84 7.43 15.77
C ALA A 73 15.73 7.83 17.26
N THR A 74 16.51 8.83 17.65
CA THR A 74 16.23 9.62 18.87
C THR A 74 14.96 10.44 18.71
N GLU A 75 14.40 10.95 19.81
CA GLU A 75 13.20 11.81 19.77
C GLU A 75 13.40 13.06 18.88
N GLU A 76 14.59 13.65 18.91
CA GLU A 76 14.94 14.79 18.04
C GLU A 76 14.95 14.40 16.56
N GLN A 77 15.56 13.26 16.23
CA GLN A 77 15.56 12.72 14.87
C GLN A 77 14.15 12.33 14.41
N GLY A 78 13.34 11.73 15.28
CA GLY A 78 11.94 11.41 14.99
C GLY A 78 11.11 12.66 14.68
N ARG A 79 11.29 13.75 15.44
CA ARG A 79 10.63 15.04 15.14
C ARG A 79 11.09 15.63 13.81
N ARG A 80 12.37 15.47 13.46
CA ARG A 80 12.89 15.91 12.16
C ARG A 80 12.29 15.07 11.03
N LEU A 81 12.31 13.74 11.15
CA LEU A 81 11.70 12.82 10.18
C LEU A 81 10.21 13.12 9.98
N ALA A 82 9.46 13.41 11.05
CA ALA A 82 8.06 13.78 10.93
C ALA A 82 7.83 15.15 10.27
N ALA A 83 8.81 16.06 10.34
CA ALA A 83 8.74 17.36 9.67
C ALA A 83 9.15 17.29 8.19
N GLU A 84 10.12 16.42 7.88
CA GLU A 84 10.63 16.19 6.52
C GLU A 84 9.71 15.25 5.72
N TYR A 85 9.14 14.24 6.38
CA TYR A 85 8.32 13.17 5.78
C TYR A 85 6.97 13.06 6.51
N PRO A 86 6.11 14.08 6.37
CA PRO A 86 4.87 14.16 7.13
C PRO A 86 3.89 13.04 6.75
N THR A 87 3.90 12.57 5.50
CA THR A 87 3.00 11.50 5.06
C THR A 87 3.43 10.17 5.66
N PHE A 88 4.72 9.83 5.56
CA PHE A 88 5.28 8.65 6.19
C PHE A 88 5.01 8.60 7.69
N ALA A 89 5.32 9.68 8.43
CA ALA A 89 5.09 9.73 9.86
C ALA A 89 3.62 9.60 10.25
N ARG A 90 2.70 10.21 9.46
CA ARG A 90 1.26 10.06 9.67
C ARG A 90 0.81 8.62 9.46
N LEU A 91 1.21 7.97 8.37
CA LEU A 91 0.76 6.62 8.06
C LEU A 91 1.33 5.58 9.04
N LEU A 92 2.57 5.79 9.50
CA LEU A 92 3.16 4.98 10.58
C LEU A 92 2.35 5.12 11.88
N PHE A 93 2.02 6.36 12.28
CA PHE A 93 1.19 6.60 13.46
C PHE A 93 -0.20 5.98 13.32
N ASN A 94 -0.83 6.10 12.16
CA ASN A 94 -2.13 5.49 11.89
C ASN A 94 -2.08 3.96 12.01
N GLY A 95 -1.00 3.32 11.55
CA GLY A 95 -0.79 1.88 11.68
C GLY A 95 -0.77 1.40 13.13
N GLU A 96 -0.07 2.14 14.00
CA GLU A 96 -0.05 1.87 15.44
C GLU A 96 -1.42 2.01 16.12
N GLN A 97 -2.32 2.83 15.54
CA GLN A 97 -3.68 3.03 16.04
C GLN A 97 -4.74 2.17 15.34
N ASP A 98 -4.36 1.34 14.36
CA ASP A 98 -5.28 0.59 13.48
C ASP A 98 -6.28 1.52 12.74
N ASP A 99 -5.89 2.78 12.46
CA ASP A 99 -6.70 3.73 11.68
C ASP A 99 -6.45 3.57 10.18
N LEU A 100 -7.14 2.61 9.59
CA LEU A 100 -7.04 2.33 8.15
C LEU A 100 -7.93 3.22 7.29
N ALA A 101 -8.85 4.00 7.87
CA ALA A 101 -9.76 4.84 7.09
C ALA A 101 -9.04 6.02 6.43
N SER A 102 -7.95 6.48 7.04
CA SER A 102 -7.10 7.58 6.55
C SER A 102 -5.82 7.08 5.86
N GLY A 103 -5.68 5.76 5.71
CA GLY A 103 -4.45 5.10 5.28
C GLY A 103 -3.51 4.82 6.46
N ALA A 104 -2.84 3.67 6.41
CA ALA A 104 -1.82 3.30 7.40
C ALA A 104 -0.68 2.50 6.75
N LEU A 105 0.51 2.55 7.35
CA LEU A 105 1.59 1.60 7.10
C LEU A 105 1.41 0.40 8.03
N LEU A 106 1.43 -0.81 7.48
CA LEU A 106 1.26 -2.04 8.25
C LEU A 106 2.36 -3.05 7.92
N PRO A 107 2.87 -3.80 8.92
CA PRO A 107 3.73 -4.93 8.65
C PRO A 107 2.92 -6.06 8.00
N MET A 108 3.50 -6.66 6.97
CA MET A 108 3.00 -7.82 6.28
C MET A 108 4.07 -8.91 6.29
N THR A 109 3.66 -10.18 6.34
CA THR A 109 4.59 -11.30 6.15
C THR A 109 4.26 -11.93 4.82
N ASP A 110 5.23 -11.93 3.91
CA ASP A 110 5.10 -12.65 2.65
C ASP A 110 4.88 -14.16 2.93
N PRO A 111 3.82 -14.79 2.38
CA PRO A 111 3.52 -16.20 2.65
C PRO A 111 4.56 -17.15 2.06
N ASP A 112 5.20 -16.78 0.95
CA ASP A 112 6.13 -17.58 0.17
C ASP A 112 7.57 -17.46 0.71
N THR A 113 8.04 -16.23 0.96
CA THR A 113 9.41 -15.96 1.43
C THR A 113 9.52 -15.93 2.95
N ARG A 114 8.41 -15.68 3.67
CA ARG A 114 8.37 -15.39 5.12
C ARG A 114 9.06 -14.09 5.53
N GLU A 115 9.43 -13.25 4.57
CA GLU A 115 10.03 -11.96 4.85
C GLU A 115 8.95 -10.98 5.34
N GLU A 116 9.34 -10.10 6.26
CA GLU A 116 8.48 -9.01 6.70
C GLU A 116 8.68 -7.83 5.76
N THR A 117 7.59 -7.35 5.16
CA THR A 117 7.56 -6.15 4.34
C THR A 117 6.54 -5.17 4.93
N VAL A 118 6.52 -3.93 4.46
CA VAL A 118 5.56 -2.93 4.91
C VAL A 118 4.70 -2.49 3.73
N VAL A 119 3.40 -2.46 3.98
CA VAL A 119 2.39 -2.11 2.98
C VAL A 119 1.63 -0.86 3.39
N VAL A 120 1.12 -0.12 2.40
CA VAL A 120 0.13 0.93 2.64
C VAL A 120 -1.25 0.32 2.51
N ALA A 121 -2.10 0.50 3.51
CA ALA A 121 -3.45 -0.03 3.52
C ALA A 121 -4.51 1.06 3.76
N VAL A 122 -5.62 0.98 3.04
CA VAL A 122 -6.82 1.81 3.21
C VAL A 122 -8.04 0.91 3.35
N LEU A 123 -8.91 1.17 4.32
CA LEU A 123 -10.09 0.34 4.58
C LEU A 123 -11.37 0.92 3.97
N LEU A 124 -12.11 0.07 3.27
CA LEU A 124 -13.50 0.27 2.89
C LEU A 124 -14.41 -0.53 3.82
N GLU A 125 -15.40 0.14 4.41
CA GLU A 125 -16.38 -0.48 5.30
C GLU A 125 -17.77 -0.54 4.68
N GLY A 126 -18.60 -1.44 5.18
CA GLY A 126 -20.02 -1.51 4.83
C GLY A 126 -20.33 -2.31 3.56
N VAL A 127 -19.31 -2.77 2.84
CA VAL A 127 -19.38 -3.57 1.61
C VAL A 127 -19.44 -5.06 1.89
N ASP A 128 -20.12 -5.86 1.08
CA ASP A 128 -20.19 -7.32 1.24
C ASP A 128 -18.99 -8.00 0.56
N THR A 129 -18.22 -8.78 1.31
CA THR A 129 -17.04 -9.47 0.79
C THR A 129 -17.36 -10.71 -0.05
N GLY A 130 -18.63 -11.11 -0.15
CA GLY A 130 -19.08 -12.15 -1.08
C GLY A 130 -19.23 -11.70 -2.54
N PHE A 131 -19.17 -10.38 -2.81
CA PHE A 131 -19.48 -9.79 -4.13
C PHE A 131 -18.41 -8.77 -4.55
N PRO A 132 -17.29 -9.22 -5.14
CA PRO A 132 -16.16 -8.35 -5.50
C PRO A 132 -16.52 -7.16 -6.40
N GLU A 133 -17.53 -7.29 -7.25
CA GLU A 133 -18.03 -6.21 -8.10
C GLU A 133 -18.55 -5.01 -7.30
N THR A 134 -18.97 -5.21 -6.05
CA THR A 134 -19.47 -4.14 -5.17
C THR A 134 -18.35 -3.36 -4.52
N TRP A 135 -17.11 -3.86 -4.54
CA TRP A 135 -15.97 -3.22 -3.90
C TRP A 135 -15.45 -2.02 -4.68
N PHE A 136 -15.84 -1.90 -5.96
CA PHE A 136 -15.38 -0.87 -6.89
C PHE A 136 -16.51 0.10 -7.24
N ASP A 137 -17.47 0.29 -6.32
CA ASP A 137 -18.46 1.35 -6.41
C ASP A 137 -17.82 2.73 -6.15
N ALA A 138 -18.64 3.79 -6.04
CA ALA A 138 -18.12 5.13 -5.81
C ALA A 138 -17.25 5.25 -4.55
N ALA A 139 -17.60 4.55 -3.45
CA ALA A 139 -16.83 4.57 -2.22
C ALA A 139 -15.54 3.75 -2.36
N GLY A 140 -15.61 2.61 -3.04
CA GLY A 140 -14.44 1.83 -3.40
C GLY A 140 -13.41 2.58 -4.23
N MET A 141 -13.88 3.27 -5.27
CA MET A 141 -13.03 4.10 -6.13
C MET A 141 -12.39 5.27 -5.35
N GLU A 142 -13.11 5.86 -4.39
CA GLU A 142 -12.54 6.87 -3.49
C GLU A 142 -11.40 6.30 -2.63
N ARG A 143 -11.55 5.07 -2.13
CA ARG A 143 -10.47 4.41 -1.35
C ARG A 143 -9.27 4.03 -2.20
N LEU A 144 -9.48 3.56 -3.42
CA LEU A 144 -8.39 3.29 -4.37
C LEU A 144 -7.64 4.55 -4.76
N GLN A 145 -8.36 5.65 -5.00
CA GLN A 145 -7.75 6.94 -5.29
C GLN A 145 -6.89 7.40 -4.10
N LEU A 146 -7.44 7.34 -2.88
CA LEU A 146 -6.68 7.66 -1.67
C LEU A 146 -5.42 6.80 -1.54
N LEU A 147 -5.53 5.48 -1.72
CA LEU A 147 -4.39 4.57 -1.68
C LEU A 147 -3.32 4.99 -2.70
N THR A 148 -3.72 5.26 -3.94
CA THR A 148 -2.80 5.67 -5.02
C THR A 148 -2.09 6.99 -4.68
N GLU A 149 -2.82 7.98 -4.18
CA GLU A 149 -2.26 9.29 -3.77
C GLU A 149 -1.27 9.15 -2.62
N LEU A 150 -1.58 8.32 -1.61
CA LEU A 150 -0.70 8.04 -0.48
C LEU A 150 0.57 7.32 -0.93
N THR A 151 0.43 6.30 -1.77
CA THR A 151 1.56 5.54 -2.34
C THR A 151 2.48 6.46 -3.14
N ALA A 152 1.93 7.27 -4.05
CA ALA A 152 2.74 8.20 -4.85
C ALA A 152 3.49 9.21 -3.95
N THR A 153 2.80 9.79 -2.96
CA THR A 153 3.42 10.74 -2.03
C THR A 153 4.55 10.10 -1.21
N LEU A 154 4.38 8.86 -0.77
CA LEU A 154 5.42 8.12 -0.05
C LEU A 154 6.64 7.83 -0.93
N LEU A 155 6.41 7.42 -2.18
CA LEU A 155 7.49 7.17 -3.13
C LEU A 155 8.26 8.45 -3.44
N ASP A 156 7.58 9.59 -3.59
CA ASP A 156 8.21 10.90 -3.75
C ASP A 156 9.04 11.28 -2.52
N GLU A 157 8.45 11.16 -1.32
CA GLU A 157 9.13 11.40 -0.03
C GLU A 157 10.40 10.54 0.10
N ASN A 158 10.39 9.28 -0.36
CA ASN A 158 11.57 8.42 -0.34
C ASN A 158 12.59 8.72 -1.46
N HIS A 159 12.14 9.01 -2.68
CA HIS A 159 13.00 9.23 -3.86
C HIS A 159 13.91 10.46 -3.73
N GLU A 160 13.44 11.52 -3.05
CA GLU A 160 14.27 12.69 -2.73
C GLU A 160 15.57 12.31 -2.00
N ARG A 161 15.62 11.14 -1.35
CA ARG A 161 16.77 10.67 -0.58
C ARG A 161 17.78 9.85 -1.40
N THR A 162 17.32 8.96 -2.27
CA THR A 162 18.21 8.14 -3.13
C THR A 162 19.03 9.05 -4.06
N THR A 163 18.45 10.16 -4.50
CA THR A 163 19.11 11.13 -5.40
C THR A 163 20.12 12.04 -4.69
N ILE A 164 19.97 12.26 -3.37
CA ILE A 164 20.92 13.08 -2.57
C ILE A 164 22.12 12.24 -2.07
N THR A 165 22.02 10.90 -2.12
CA THR A 165 23.03 9.98 -1.57
C THR A 165 23.94 9.36 -2.66
N LEU A 166 23.86 9.83 -3.92
CA LEU A 166 24.78 9.50 -5.03
C LEU A 166 25.66 10.70 -5.40
#